data_AF-A0A7C3T2K2-F1
#
_entry.id   AF-A0A7C3T2K2-F1
#
_cell.length_a   1.000
_cell.length_b   1.000
_cell.length_c   1.000
_cell.angle_alpha   90.00
_cell.angle_beta   90.00
_cell.angle_gamma   90.00
#
_symmetry.space_group_name_H-M   'P 1'
#
loop_
_entity.id
_entity.type
_entity.pdbx_description
1 polymer ?
#
loop_
_entity_poly.entity_id
_entity_poly.type
_entity_poly.pdbx_seq_one_letter_code
_entity_poly.pdbx_strand_id
1 'polypeptide(L)' 'RSTIFPEMVGHTIAVYDGKRHVPVYITENMVGHKLGEFAPTRRRTKHGHAHERPTRLK' A
#
# COMPACT_ATOMS: atom_id res chain seq x y z
N ARG A 1 -14.84 -11.72 -1.75
CA ARG A 1 -15.07 -10.30 -2.12
C ARG A 1 -14.38 -9.44 -1.05
N SER A 2 -13.30 -8.74 -1.36
CA SER A 2 -12.43 -8.07 -0.37
C SER A 2 -12.79 -6.60 -0.13
N THR A 3 -14.08 -6.30 -0.08
CA THR A 3 -14.63 -4.94 0.07
C THR A 3 -14.71 -4.58 1.55
N ILE A 4 -14.35 -3.34 1.89
CA ILE A 4 -14.46 -2.82 3.25
C ILE A 4 -15.92 -2.50 3.56
N PHE A 5 -16.45 -3.15 4.59
CA PHE A 5 -17.80 -2.88 5.09
C PHE A 5 -17.75 -1.84 6.22
N PRO A 6 -18.84 -1.08 6.44
CA PRO A 6 -18.93 -0.08 7.51
C PRO A 6 -18.63 -0.65 8.91
N GLU A 7 -18.95 -1.92 9.14
CA GLU A 7 -18.72 -2.62 10.41
C GLU A 7 -17.23 -2.77 10.76
N MET A 8 -16.33 -2.62 9.78
CA MET A 8 -14.88 -2.73 9.97
C MET A 8 -14.22 -1.41 10.37
N VAL A 9 -14.96 -0.31 10.40
CA VAL A 9 -14.43 1.01 10.78
C VAL A 9 -13.95 0.97 12.23
N GLY A 10 -12.79 1.58 12.50
CA GLY A 10 -12.17 1.59 13.83
C GLY A 10 -11.38 0.33 14.18
N HIS A 11 -11.36 -0.68 13.30
CA HIS A 11 -10.57 -1.88 13.48
C HIS A 11 -9.22 -1.77 12.74
N THR A 12 -8.19 -2.39 13.32
CA THR A 12 -6.90 -2.57 12.65
C THR A 12 -6.85 -3.97 12.04
N ILE A 13 -6.85 -4.04 10.72
CA ILE A 13 -6.83 -5.32 9.99
C ILE A 13 -5.42 -5.58 9.45
N ALA A 14 -4.93 -6.79 9.70
CA ALA A 14 -3.65 -7.28 9.24
C ALA A 14 -3.74 -7.80 7.78
N VAL A 15 -3.57 -6.93 6.79
CA VAL A 15 -3.69 -7.27 5.37
C VAL A 15 -2.44 -8.00 4.89
N TYR A 16 -2.60 -9.19 4.29
CA TYR A 16 -1.48 -9.98 3.79
C TYR A 16 -1.05 -9.54 2.39
N ASP A 17 0.20 -9.11 2.27
CA ASP A 17 0.77 -8.55 1.03
C ASP A 17 1.57 -9.59 0.21
N GLY A 18 1.46 -10.89 0.54
CA GLY A 18 2.23 -11.97 -0.08
C GLY A 18 3.58 -12.26 0.58
N LYS A 19 4.03 -11.40 1.51
CA LYS A 19 5.25 -11.61 2.32
C LYS A 19 5.02 -11.41 3.82
N ARG A 20 4.26 -10.39 4.18
CA ARG A 20 4.03 -9.97 5.57
C ARG A 20 2.60 -9.46 5.70
N HIS A 21 2.11 -9.48 6.94
CA HIS A 21 0.88 -8.80 7.31
C HIS A 21 1.17 -7.33 7.63
N VAL A 22 0.53 -6.42 6.90
CA VAL A 22 0.59 -4.98 7.13
C VAL A 22 -0.63 -4.58 7.95
N PRO A 23 -0.47 -4.02 9.17
CA PRO A 23 -1.60 -3.51 9.93
C PRO A 23 -2.12 -2.23 9.28
N VAL A 24 -3.37 -2.26 8.84
CA VAL A 24 -4.07 -1.11 8.26
C VAL A 24 -5.23 -0.74 9.19
N TYR A 25 -5.24 0.50 9.66
CA TYR A 25 -6.35 1.07 10.42
C TYR A 25 -7.44 1.56 9.46
N ILE A 26 -8.68 1.10 9.65
CA ILE A 26 -9.77 1.38 8.73
C ILE A 26 -10.54 2.62 9.18
N THR A 27 -10.61 3.61 8.28
CA THR A 27 -11.43 4.82 8.44
C THR A 27 -12.70 4.74 7.59
N GLU A 28 -13.74 5.51 7.93
CA GLU A 28 -15.02 5.54 7.19
C GLU A 28 -14.87 5.84 5.69
N ASN A 29 -13.90 6.68 5.33
CA ASN A 29 -13.61 7.03 3.93
C ASN A 29 -13.10 5.85 3.09
N MET A 30 -12.76 4.72 3.71
CA MET A 30 -12.30 3.50 3.03
C MET A 30 -13.44 2.52 2.73
N VAL A 31 -14.65 2.76 3.24
CA VAL A 31 -15.82 1.91 2.99
C VAL A 31 -16.13 1.88 1.49
N GLY A 32 -16.33 0.67 0.94
CA GLY A 32 -16.55 0.47 -0.49
C GLY A 32 -15.27 0.23 -1.30
N HIS A 33 -14.10 0.57 -0.77
CA HIS A 33 -12.81 0.24 -1.38
C HIS A 33 -12.39 -1.21 -1.10
N LYS A 34 -11.39 -1.68 -1.85
CA LYS A 34 -10.82 -3.02 -1.66
C LYS A 34 -9.62 -2.96 -0.71
N LEU A 35 -9.52 -3.91 0.20
CA LEU A 35 -8.38 -4.02 1.14
C LEU A 35 -7.01 -4.09 0.43
N GLY A 36 -6.97 -4.68 -0.77
CA GLY A 36 -5.74 -4.79 -1.57
C GLY A 36 -5.26 -3.47 -2.18
N GLU A 37 -6.06 -2.40 -2.19
CA GLU A 37 -5.60 -1.08 -2.62
C GLU A 37 -4.68 -0.43 -1.58
N PHE A 38 -4.85 -0.81 -0.31
CA PHE A 38 -4.07 -0.28 0.81
C PHE A 38 -2.81 -1.11 1.11
N ALA A 39 -2.64 -2.27 0.46
CA ALA A 39 -1.48 -3.15 0.61
C ALA A 39 -0.92 -3.57 -0.77
N PRO A 40 0.14 -2.89 -1.25
CA PRO A 40 0.68 -3.12 -2.59
C PRO A 40 1.58 -4.38 -2.69
N THR A 41 1.08 -5.44 -3.32
CA THR A 41 1.71 -6.78 -3.36
C THR A 41 2.96 -6.90 -4.22
N ARG A 42 3.24 -5.92 -5.09
CA ARG A 42 4.41 -5.93 -5.96
C ARG A 42 5.24 -4.66 -5.74
N ARG A 43 6.56 -4.83 -5.60
CA ARG A 43 7.51 -3.71 -5.71
C ARG A 43 7.30 -3.04 -7.07
N ARG A 44 6.82 -1.79 -7.05
CA ARG A 44 6.70 -0.97 -8.25
C ARG A 44 8.12 -0.80 -8.81
N THR A 45 8.44 -1.52 -9.88
CA THR A 45 9.70 -1.35 -10.59
C THR A 45 9.72 0.05 -11.16
N LYS A 46 10.63 0.89 -10.65
CA LYS A 46 10.90 2.21 -11.24
C LYS A 46 11.54 2.01 -12.61
N HIS A 47 10.72 1.80 -13.64
CA HIS A 47 11.19 1.93 -15.02
C HIS A 47 11.36 3.42 -15.28
N GLY A 48 12.58 3.93 -15.10
CA GLY A 48 12.96 5.31 -15.43
C GLY A 48 13.47 6.14 -14.25
N HIS A 49 14.70 5.89 -13.82
CA HIS A 49 15.58 7.00 -13.43
C HIS A 49 16.79 6.95 -14.35
N ALA A 50 16.64 7.63 -15.49
CA ALA A 50 17.77 8.03 -16.30
C ALA A 50 18.60 9.04 -15.49
N HIS A 51 19.90 8.76 -15.39
CA HIS A 51 20.99 9.67 -15.02
C HIS A 51 20.84 10.51 -13.74
N GLU A 52 21.37 9.99 -12.64
CA GLU A 52 22.08 10.84 -11.69
C GLU A 52 23.53 10.93 -12.16
N ARG A 53 23.89 12.02 -12.84
CA ARG A 53 25.29 12.32 -13.18
C ARG A 53 26.00 12.72 -11.88
N PRO A 54 27.09 12.07 -11.45
CA PRO A 54 27.89 12.63 -10.37
C PRO A 54 28.66 13.82 -10.94
N THR A 55 28.24 15.04 -10.61
CA THR A 55 29.12 16.21 -10.74
C THR A 55 30.26 16.03 -9.75
N ARG A 56 31.39 15.51 -10.26
CA ARG A 56 32.66 15.46 -9.55
C ARG A 56 33.16 16.90 -9.38
N LEU A 57 32.92 17.49 -8.22
CA LEU A 57 33.69 18.64 -7.75
C LEU A 57 35.10 18.16 -7.40
N LYS A 58 36.08 18.58 -8.20
CA LYS A 58 37.48 18.65 -7.83
C LYS A 58 38.14 19.75 -8.66
#